data_AF-S4P0B1-F1
#
_entry.id   AF-S4P0B1-F1
#
_cell.length_a   1.000
_cell.length_b   1.000
_cell.length_c   1.000
_cell.angle_alpha   90.00
_cell.angle_beta   90.00
_cell.angle_gamma   90.00
#
_symmetry.space_group_name_H-M   'P 1'
#
loop_
_entity.id
_entity.type
_entity.pdbx_description
1 polymer ?
#
loop_
_entity_poly.entity_id
_entity_poly.type
_entity_poly.pdbx_seq_one_letter_code
_entity_poly.pdbx_strand_id
1 'polypeptide(L)'
;MRVPAHHTSAYRLPHVPHRHFAEQLTRMDMELFKKLVPHQCLGAIWSRRDKDRSHDAATVLATVNQFNAVSFRVISTVLVEPNLRPIDRSDILAAWLDIARELRVLKNFSSLKAIISGL
;
A
#
# COMPACT_ATOMS: atom_id res chain seq x y z
N MET A 1 -12.58 -27.59 7.45
CA MET A 1 -13.62 -26.54 7.37
C MET A 1 -13.51 -25.84 6.02
N ARG A 2 -14.47 -26.05 5.11
CA ARG A 2 -14.58 -25.25 3.88
C ARG A 2 -15.25 -23.93 4.26
N VAL A 3 -14.52 -22.83 4.09
CA VAL A 3 -15.10 -21.48 4.21
C VAL A 3 -16.12 -21.32 3.07
N PRO A 4 -17.33 -20.80 3.32
CA PRO A 4 -18.33 -20.64 2.27
C PRO A 4 -17.83 -19.65 1.21
N ALA A 5 -18.16 -19.91 -0.05
CA ALA A 5 -17.91 -19.02 -1.17
C ALA A 5 -18.80 -17.77 -1.08
N HIS A 6 -18.51 -16.90 -0.11
CA HIS A 6 -18.83 -15.50 -0.28
C HIS A 6 -18.09 -15.07 -1.55
N HIS A 7 -18.82 -14.48 -2.50
CA HIS A 7 -18.25 -13.83 -3.66
C HIS A 7 -17.39 -12.67 -3.15
N THR A 8 -16.17 -12.94 -2.69
CA THR A 8 -15.15 -11.93 -2.54
C THR A 8 -14.88 -11.49 -3.98
N SER A 9 -15.50 -10.39 -4.39
CA SER A 9 -15.07 -9.68 -5.58
C SER A 9 -13.59 -9.39 -5.38
N ALA A 10 -12.73 -10.26 -5.92
CA ALA A 10 -11.31 -10.17 -5.74
C ALA A 10 -10.91 -8.81 -6.33
N TYR A 11 -10.28 -7.97 -5.51
CA TYR A 11 -9.78 -6.69 -6.00
C TYR A 11 -8.82 -6.98 -7.15
N ARG A 12 -9.22 -6.58 -8.36
CA ARG A 12 -8.35 -6.65 -9.54
C ARG A 12 -7.56 -5.37 -9.63
N LEU A 13 -6.29 -5.50 -9.99
CA LEU A 13 -5.47 -4.34 -10.29
C LEU A 13 -6.17 -3.52 -11.40
N PRO A 14 -6.40 -2.22 -11.19
CA PRO A 14 -7.06 -1.38 -12.18
C PRO A 14 -6.33 -1.42 -13.52
N HIS A 15 -7.09 -1.55 -14.61
CA HIS A 15 -6.54 -1.49 -15.96
C HIS A 15 -6.29 -0.02 -16.36
N VAL A 16 -5.21 0.55 -15.83
CA VAL A 16 -4.75 1.92 -16.09
C VAL A 16 -3.25 1.92 -16.38
N PRO A 17 -2.71 2.94 -17.08
CA PRO A 17 -1.27 3.06 -17.26
C PRO A 17 -0.52 3.08 -15.92
N HIS A 18 0.57 2.32 -15.79
CA HIS A 18 1.35 2.21 -14.55
C HIS A 18 1.80 3.58 -14.03
N ARG A 19 2.20 4.47 -14.94
CA ARG A 19 2.55 5.86 -14.60
C ARG A 19 1.39 6.62 -13.97
N HIS A 20 0.18 6.50 -14.52
CA HIS A 20 -1.00 7.15 -13.95
C HIS A 20 -1.30 6.61 -12.54
N PHE A 21 -1.17 5.29 -12.34
CA PHE A 21 -1.32 4.68 -11.02
C PHE A 21 -0.29 5.24 -10.02
N ALA A 22 0.98 5.33 -10.42
CA ALA A 22 2.05 5.87 -9.61
C ALA A 22 1.85 7.36 -9.28
N GLU A 23 1.34 8.16 -10.22
CA GLU A 23 0.96 9.57 -10.01
C GLU A 23 -0.16 9.70 -8.97
N GLN A 24 -1.19 8.84 -9.02
CA GLN A 24 -2.25 8.85 -8.01
C GLN A 24 -1.75 8.45 -6.62
N LEU A 25 -0.93 7.39 -6.52
CA LEU A 25 -0.28 7.03 -5.24
C LEU A 25 0.57 8.18 -4.70
N THR A 26 1.36 8.81 -5.57
CA THR A 26 2.19 9.96 -5.21
C THR A 26 1.36 11.13 -4.71
N ARG A 27 0.22 11.41 -5.34
CA ARG A 27 -0.70 12.45 -4.88
C ARG A 27 -1.27 12.12 -3.49
N MET A 28 -1.73 10.89 -3.27
CA MET A 28 -2.27 10.47 -1.98
C MET A 28 -1.22 10.58 -0.86
N ASP A 29 -0.01 10.06 -1.11
CA ASP A 29 1.09 10.11 -0.14
C ASP A 29 1.54 11.55 0.13
N MET A 30 1.60 12.39 -0.90
CA MET A 30 1.95 13.81 -0.78
C MET A 30 0.98 14.56 0.14
N GLU A 31 -0.33 14.33 -0.02
CA GLU A 31 -1.35 14.98 0.81
C GLU A 31 -1.24 14.59 2.29
N LEU A 32 -0.86 13.33 2.58
CA LEU A 32 -0.59 12.90 3.95
C LEU A 32 0.73 13.50 4.46
N PHE A 33 1.77 13.50 3.65
CA PHE A 33 3.08 14.02 4.02
C PHE A 33 3.03 15.53 4.33
N LYS A 34 2.27 16.32 3.58
CA LYS A 34 2.05 17.75 3.86
C LYS A 34 1.34 18.00 5.19
N LYS A 35 0.51 17.06 5.64
CA LYS A 35 -0.22 17.14 6.92
C LYS A 35 0.57 16.56 8.09
N LEU A 36 1.72 15.93 7.83
CA LEU A 36 2.53 15.28 8.84
C LEU A 36 3.07 16.32 9.83
N VAL A 37 2.87 16.05 11.12
CA VAL A 37 3.36 16.90 12.20
C VAL A 37 4.64 16.29 12.78
N PRO A 38 5.83 16.88 12.57
CA PRO A 38 7.10 16.23 12.91
C PRO A 38 7.27 15.85 14.38
N HIS A 39 6.70 16.63 15.32
CA HIS A 39 6.82 16.32 16.75
C HIS A 39 6.09 15.03 17.13
N GLN A 40 5.08 14.60 16.34
CA GLN A 40 4.42 13.32 16.54
C GLN A 40 5.36 12.13 16.25
N CYS A 41 6.47 12.37 15.54
CA CYS A 41 7.56 11.42 15.31
C CYS A 41 8.59 11.37 16.47
N LEU A 42 8.36 12.05 17.59
CA LEU A 42 9.26 11.98 18.75
C LEU A 42 8.85 10.86 19.72
N GLY A 43 9.86 10.26 20.39
CA GLY A 43 9.63 9.31 21.48
C GLY A 43 8.91 8.01 21.10
N ALA A 44 8.86 7.68 19.80
CA ALA A 44 8.19 6.49 19.26
C ALA A 44 6.72 6.35 19.71
N ILE A 45 6.01 7.47 19.92
CA ILE A 45 4.64 7.46 20.46
C ILE A 45 3.69 6.69 19.53
N TRP A 46 3.87 6.82 18.21
CA TRP A 46 3.08 6.10 17.21
C TRP A 46 3.23 4.57 17.28
N SER A 47 4.29 4.02 17.87
CA SER A 47 4.49 2.57 17.96
C SER A 47 3.97 1.94 19.27
N ARG A 48 3.54 2.76 20.24
CA ARG A 48 3.01 2.29 21.52
C ARG A 48 1.66 1.59 21.31
N ARG A 49 1.45 0.47 22.00
CA ARG A 49 0.23 -0.37 21.89
C ARG A 49 -0.64 -0.31 23.14
N ASP A 50 -0.08 0.20 24.23
CA ASP A 50 -0.63 0.29 25.58
C ASP A 50 -1.42 1.59 25.84
N LYS A 51 -1.27 2.60 24.97
CA LYS A 51 -1.92 3.91 25.10
C LYS A 51 -2.65 4.27 23.82
N ASP A 52 -3.71 5.08 23.95
CA ASP A 52 -4.41 5.64 22.80
C ASP A 52 -3.51 6.64 22.06
N ARG A 53 -2.89 6.16 20.99
CA ARG A 53 -2.02 6.92 20.10
C ARG A 53 -2.78 7.66 18.99
N SER A 54 -4.09 7.46 18.88
CA SER A 54 -4.90 8.01 17.80
C SER A 54 -4.92 9.54 17.82
N HIS A 55 -4.87 10.13 19.02
CA HIS A 55 -4.79 11.57 19.21
C HIS A 55 -3.35 12.09 19.10
N ASP A 56 -2.40 11.45 19.80
CA ASP A 56 -1.03 11.98 19.97
C ASP A 56 -0.15 11.82 18.72
N ALA A 57 -0.46 10.86 17.85
CA ALA A 57 0.32 10.58 16.64
C ALA A 57 -0.55 10.40 15.38
N ALA A 58 -1.72 11.06 15.36
CA ALA A 58 -2.73 10.91 14.31
C ALA A 58 -2.16 11.00 12.88
N THR A 59 -1.31 11.98 12.60
CA THR A 59 -0.80 12.25 11.25
C THR A 59 0.26 11.24 10.84
N VAL A 60 1.10 10.80 11.79
CA VAL A 60 2.06 9.71 11.58
C VAL A 60 1.32 8.41 11.31
N LEU A 61 0.29 8.10 12.11
CA LEU A 61 -0.53 6.91 11.91
C LEU A 61 -1.24 6.93 10.56
N ALA A 62 -1.71 8.08 10.08
CA ALA A 62 -2.29 8.20 8.75
C ALA A 62 -1.28 7.80 7.66
N THR A 63 -0.03 8.27 7.73
CA THR A 63 1.03 7.87 6.77
C THR A 63 1.37 6.39 6.86
N VAL A 64 1.45 5.82 8.07
CA VAL A 64 1.72 4.39 8.28
C VAL A 64 0.58 3.52 7.77
N ASN A 65 -0.67 3.93 8.00
CA ASN A 65 -1.85 3.23 7.52
C ASN A 65 -1.91 3.22 6.00
N GLN A 66 -1.57 4.34 5.35
CA GLN A 66 -1.46 4.40 3.89
C GLN A 66 -0.38 3.45 3.36
N PHE A 67 0.82 3.47 3.96
CA PHE A 67 1.89 2.54 3.60
C PHE A 67 1.40 1.08 3.69
N ASN A 68 0.81 0.71 4.83
CA ASN A 68 0.28 -0.64 5.05
C ASN A 68 -0.84 -0.98 4.08
N ALA A 69 -1.73 -0.05 3.76
CA ALA A 69 -2.80 -0.27 2.79
C ALA A 69 -2.23 -0.61 1.40
N VAL A 70 -1.17 0.08 0.96
CA VAL A 70 -0.48 -0.23 -0.31
C VAL A 70 0.16 -1.61 -0.25
N SER A 71 0.92 -1.93 0.81
CA SER A 71 1.56 -3.25 0.96
C SER A 71 0.54 -4.39 0.98
N PHE A 72 -0.56 -4.24 1.72
CA PHE A 72 -1.62 -5.25 1.77
C PHE A 72 -2.37 -5.38 0.46
N ARG A 73 -2.53 -4.30 -0.32
CA ARG A 73 -3.11 -4.38 -1.67
C ARG A 73 -2.24 -5.22 -2.59
N VAL A 74 -0.91 -5.05 -2.54
CA VAL A 74 0.04 -5.88 -3.31
C VAL A 74 -0.13 -7.35 -2.94
N ILE A 75 0.02 -7.69 -1.66
CA ILE A 75 -0.14 -9.06 -1.15
C ILE A 75 -1.49 -9.65 -1.55
N SER A 76 -2.57 -8.90 -1.34
CA SER A 76 -3.94 -9.34 -1.62
C SER A 76 -4.15 -9.59 -3.12
N THR A 77 -3.71 -8.70 -4.01
CA THR A 77 -3.86 -8.92 -5.46
C THR A 77 -3.10 -10.15 -5.97
N VAL A 78 -1.98 -10.49 -5.34
CA VAL A 78 -1.15 -11.64 -5.75
C VAL A 78 -1.70 -12.95 -5.19
N LEU A 79 -2.23 -12.94 -3.96
CA LEU A 79 -2.55 -14.17 -3.20
C LEU A 79 -4.05 -14.46 -3.01
N VAL A 80 -4.97 -13.50 -3.22
CA VAL A 80 -6.40 -13.70 -2.92
C VAL A 80 -7.04 -14.80 -3.76
N GLU A 81 -6.61 -14.97 -5.01
CA GLU A 81 -7.16 -15.99 -5.92
C GLU A 81 -6.24 -17.23 -5.92
N PRO A 82 -6.61 -18.31 -5.20
CA PRO A 82 -5.72 -19.47 -5.02
C PRO A 82 -5.49 -20.21 -6.34
N ASN A 83 -6.51 -20.23 -7.20
CA ASN A 83 -6.52 -20.96 -8.47
C ASN A 83 -6.11 -20.09 -9.66
N LEU A 84 -5.57 -18.88 -9.42
CA LEU A 84 -5.09 -18.00 -10.48
C LEU A 84 -3.99 -18.72 -11.27
N ARG A 85 -4.08 -18.69 -12.61
CA ARG A 85 -3.06 -19.33 -13.44
C ARG A 85 -1.71 -18.69 -13.15
N PRO A 86 -0.60 -19.46 -13.13
CA PRO A 86 0.72 -18.90 -12.85
C PRO A 86 1.08 -17.70 -13.74
N ILE A 87 0.67 -17.75 -15.01
CA ILE A 87 0.89 -16.65 -15.97
C ILE A 87 0.14 -15.36 -15.58
N ASP A 88 -1.13 -15.46 -15.19
CA ASP A 88 -1.91 -14.29 -14.77
C ASP A 88 -1.35 -13.70 -13.47
N ARG A 89 -0.84 -14.56 -12.56
CA ARG A 89 -0.16 -14.11 -11.34
C ARG A 89 1.15 -13.39 -11.67
N SER A 90 1.93 -13.89 -12.64
CA SER A 90 3.14 -13.20 -13.08
C SER A 90 2.85 -11.84 -13.71
N ASP A 91 1.73 -11.69 -14.42
CA ASP A 91 1.32 -10.40 -14.98
C ASP A 91 1.00 -9.37 -13.88
N ILE A 92 0.36 -9.80 -12.78
CA ILE A 92 0.11 -8.94 -11.61
C ILE A 92 1.42 -8.52 -10.94
N LEU A 93 2.35 -9.46 -10.76
CA LEU A 93 3.68 -9.17 -10.19
C LEU A 93 4.46 -8.17 -11.06
N ALA A 94 4.46 -8.39 -12.38
CA ALA A 94 5.09 -7.50 -13.34
C ALA A 94 4.49 -6.09 -13.28
N ALA A 95 3.16 -5.98 -13.24
CA ALA A 95 2.47 -4.70 -13.14
C ALA A 95 2.85 -3.93 -11.85
N TRP A 96 2.97 -4.60 -10.71
CA TRP A 96 3.44 -3.96 -9.47
C TRP A 96 4.91 -3.51 -9.57
N LEU A 97 5.77 -4.29 -10.22
CA LEU A 97 7.16 -3.90 -10.47
C LEU A 97 7.26 -2.68 -11.40
N ASP A 98 6.41 -2.60 -12.42
CA ASP A 98 6.38 -1.45 -13.32
C ASP A 98 5.84 -0.19 -12.63
N ILE A 99 4.81 -0.32 -11.79
CA ILE A 99 4.35 0.77 -10.91
C ILE A 99 5.48 1.22 -9.96
N ALA A 100 6.22 0.28 -9.37
CA ALA A 100 7.37 0.60 -8.52
C ALA A 100 8.47 1.37 -9.26
N ARG A 101 8.76 1.01 -10.52
CA ARG A 101 9.71 1.74 -11.36
C ARG A 101 9.26 3.19 -11.59
N GLU A 102 7.99 3.40 -11.90
CA GLU A 102 7.41 4.74 -12.07
C GLU A 102 7.46 5.55 -10.76
N LEU A 103 7.15 4.94 -9.62
CA LEU A 103 7.28 5.59 -8.30
C LEU A 103 8.72 6.02 -7.99
N ARG A 104 9.72 5.26 -8.44
CA ARG A 104 11.13 5.65 -8.32
C ARG A 104 11.43 6.90 -9.14
N VAL A 105 10.92 7.01 -10.36
CA VAL A 105 11.07 8.21 -11.22
C VAL A 105 10.40 9.42 -10.56
N LEU A 106 9.20 9.23 -10.01
CA LEU A 106 8.45 10.26 -9.27
C LEU A 106 9.02 10.56 -7.87
N LYS A 107 10.05 9.83 -7.44
CA LYS A 107 10.68 9.94 -6.10
C LYS A 107 9.70 9.70 -4.94
N ASN A 108 8.62 8.97 -5.16
CA ASN A 108 7.75 8.50 -4.08
C ASN A 108 8.34 7.22 -3.45
N PHE A 109 9.27 7.41 -2.53
CA PHE A 109 9.94 6.30 -1.86
C PHE A 109 9.04 5.57 -0.84
N SER A 110 7.99 6.21 -0.34
CA SER A 110 7.05 5.59 0.61
C SER A 110 6.28 4.45 -0.06
N SER A 111 5.48 4.76 -1.08
CA SER A 111 4.74 3.73 -1.83
C SER A 111 5.67 2.75 -2.56
N LEU A 112 6.83 3.20 -3.05
CA LEU A 112 7.82 2.30 -3.64
C LEU A 112 8.24 1.22 -2.63
N LYS A 113 8.60 1.62 -1.41
CA LYS A 113 8.98 0.68 -0.35
C LYS A 113 7.80 -0.20 0.06
N ALA A 114 6.58 0.34 0.12
CA ALA A 114 5.38 -0.43 0.42
C ALA A 114 5.16 -1.58 -0.59
N ILE A 115 5.29 -1.28 -1.89
CA ILE A 115 5.20 -2.30 -2.94
C ILE A 115 6.29 -3.35 -2.79
N ILE A 116 7.56 -2.94 -2.66
CA ILE A 116 8.67 -3.89 -2.52
C ILE A 116 8.56 -4.74 -1.25
N SER A 117 7.98 -4.23 -0.16
CA SER A 117 7.73 -5.00 1.05
C SER A 117 6.54 -5.96 0.95
N GLY A 118 5.62 -5.73 0.01
CA GLY A 118 4.47 -6.61 -0.25
C GLY A 118 4.72 -7.68 -1.29
N LEU A 119 5.80 -7.56 -2.08
CA LEU A 119 6.31 -8.56 -3.03
C LEU A 119 7.23 -9.56 -2.33
#